data_AF-A0A3D3YRR1-F1
#
_entry.id   AF-A0A3D3YRR1-F1
#
_cell.length_a   1.000
_cell.length_b   1.000
_cell.length_c   1.000
_cell.angle_alpha   90.00
_cell.angle_beta   90.00
_cell.angle_gamma   90.00
#
_symmetry.space_group_name_H-M   'P 1'
#
loop_
_entity.id
_entity.type
_entity.pdbx_description
1 polymer ?
#
loop_
_entity_poly.entity_id
_entity_poly.type
_entity_poly.pdbx_seq_one_letter_code
_entity_poly.pdbx_strand_id
1 'polypeptide(L)' 'MRNKLFNVAIALMSAGTVGLVISTCFEITTGEPFYCLLIKVSSILFGVGGPVLGIAFAREGRRRKK' A
#
# COMPACT_ATOMS: atom_id res chain seq x y z
N MET A 1 -8.53 -20.03 8.68
CA MET A 1 -8.24 -18.78 9.41
C MET A 1 -7.90 -17.70 8.40
N ARG A 2 -8.68 -16.61 8.30
CA ARG A 2 -8.32 -15.46 7.44
C ARG A 2 -6.96 -14.94 7.89
N ASN A 3 -5.93 -15.10 7.05
CA ASN A 3 -4.58 -14.69 7.40
C ASN A 3 -4.56 -13.20 7.73
N LYS A 4 -4.26 -12.86 8.98
CA LYS A 4 -4.12 -11.47 9.44
C LYS A 4 -3.17 -10.68 8.52
N LEU A 5 -2.14 -11.35 7.99
CA LEU A 5 -1.21 -10.82 6.99
C LEU A 5 -1.87 -10.37 5.68
N PHE A 6 -2.84 -11.12 5.14
CA PHE A 6 -3.57 -10.72 3.94
C PHE A 6 -4.39 -9.46 4.19
N ASN A 7 -5.07 -9.40 5.33
CA ASN A 7 -5.90 -8.24 5.69
C ASN A 7 -5.03 -6.99 5.89
N VAL A 8 -3.86 -7.14 6.53
CA VAL A 8 -2.88 -6.06 6.71
C VAL A 8 -2.33 -5.59 5.35
N ALA A 9 -2.02 -6.52 4.45
CA ALA A 9 -1.46 -6.17 3.14
C ALA A 9 -2.47 -5.43 2.26
N ILE A 10 -3.73 -5.86 2.27
CA ILE A 10 -4.84 -5.17 1.59
C ILE A 10 -5.05 -3.78 2.20
N ALA A 11 -5.07 -3.67 3.53
CA ALA A 11 -5.21 -2.39 4.22
C ALA A 11 -4.06 -1.42 3.88
N LEU A 12 -2.82 -1.91 3.83
CA LEU A 12 -1.64 -1.11 3.45
C LEU A 12 -1.74 -0.61 2.01
N MET A 13 -2.12 -1.49 1.07
CA MET A 13 -2.30 -1.10 -0.32
C MET A 13 -3.43 -0.08 -0.46
N SER A 14 -4.59 -0.32 0.15
CA SER A 14 -5.73 0.61 0.05
C SER A 14 -5.41 1.98 0.64
N ALA A 15 -4.74 2.03 1.80
CA ALA A 15 -4.36 3.29 2.43
C ALA A 15 -3.32 4.04 1.58
N GLY A 16 -2.34 3.32 1.01
CA GLY A 16 -1.35 3.87 0.10
C GLY A 16 -1.98 4.45 -1.17
N THR A 17 -2.89 3.73 -1.82
CA THR A 17 -3.56 4.20 -3.06
C THR A 17 -4.42 5.44 -2.80
N VAL A 18 -5.24 5.43 -1.75
CA VAL A 18 -6.10 6.57 -1.43
C VAL A 18 -5.26 7.80 -1.07
N GLY A 19 -4.20 7.63 -0.29
CA GLY A 19 -3.26 8.71 0.03
C GLY A 19 -2.59 9.30 -1.21
N LEU A 20 -2.20 8.45 -2.17
CA LEU A 20 -1.60 8.88 -3.43
C LEU A 20 -2.58 9.70 -4.27
N VAL A 21 -3.82 9.20 -4.46
CA VAL A 21 -4.85 9.89 -5.26
C VAL A 21 -5.21 11.24 -4.65
N ILE A 22 -5.46 11.30 -3.34
CA ILE A 22 -5.78 12.57 -2.65
C ILE A 22 -4.62 13.54 -2.79
N SER A 23 -3.40 13.09 -2.55
CA SER A 23 -2.23 13.96 -2.61
C SER A 23 -1.94 14.47 -4.01
N THR A 24 -2.15 13.65 -5.05
CA THR A 24 -2.05 14.08 -6.45
C THR A 24 -3.15 15.07 -6.83
N CYS A 25 -4.39 14.85 -6.40
CA CYS A 25 -5.47 15.81 -6.62
C CYS A 25 -5.15 17.17 -5.98
N PHE A 26 -4.69 17.17 -4.73
CA PHE A 26 -4.30 18.40 -4.05
C PHE A 26 -3.09 19.08 -4.70
N GLU A 27 -2.09 18.33 -5.17
CA GLU A 27 -0.97 18.92 -5.90
C GLU A 27 -1.44 19.68 -7.15
N ILE A 28 -2.36 19.07 -7.92
CA ILE A 28 -2.90 19.65 -9.15
C ILE A 28 -3.77 20.88 -8.85
N THR A 29 -4.56 20.87 -7.78
CA THR A 29 -5.46 21.99 -7.45
C THR A 29 -4.76 23.17 -6.80
N THR A 30 -3.79 22.91 -5.93
CA THR A 30 -3.15 23.95 -5.11
C THR A 30 -1.85 24.46 -5.73
N GLY A 31 -1.18 23.66 -6.58
CA GLY A 31 0.10 24.01 -7.18
C GLY A 31 1.26 24.10 -6.17
N GLU A 32 1.03 23.73 -4.90
CA GLU A 32 2.03 23.80 -3.85
C GLU A 32 2.90 22.54 -3.83
N PRO A 33 4.24 22.68 -3.77
CA PRO A 33 5.18 21.55 -3.86
C PRO A 33 5.17 20.63 -2.61
N PHE A 34 4.40 20.99 -1.58
CA PHE A 34 4.28 20.21 -0.35
C PHE A 34 3.64 18.83 -0.61
N TYR A 35 2.69 18.76 -1.55
CA TYR A 35 1.98 17.52 -1.87
C TYR A 35 2.87 16.50 -2.57
N CYS A 36 3.99 16.92 -3.17
CA CYS A 36 4.97 16.04 -3.80
C CYS A 36 5.69 15.15 -2.77
N LEU A 37 5.90 15.66 -1.55
CA LEU A 37 6.42 14.87 -0.43
C LEU A 37 5.42 13.82 0.01
N LEU A 38 4.14 14.18 0.11
CA LEU A 38 3.07 13.25 0.46
C LEU A 38 2.87 12.17 -0.62
N ILE A 39 3.05 12.50 -1.90
CA ILE A 39 3.07 11.54 -3.02
C ILE A 39 4.25 10.57 -2.89
N LYS A 40 5.45 11.06 -2.56
CA LYS A 40 6.61 10.18 -2.31
C LYS A 40 6.38 9.24 -1.14
N VAL A 41 5.85 9.73 -0.01
CA VAL A 41 5.59 8.88 1.16
C VAL A 41 4.48 7.86 0.86
N SER A 42 3.41 8.29 0.19
CA SER A 42 2.28 7.41 -0.17
C SER A 42 2.67 6.35 -1.20
N SER A 43 3.53 6.70 -2.16
CA SER A 43 4.06 5.74 -3.14
C SER A 43 5.00 4.72 -2.51
N ILE A 44 5.78 5.09 -1.49
CA ILE A 44 6.56 4.15 -0.69
C ILE A 44 5.63 3.21 0.09
N LEU A 45 4.60 3.73 0.76
CA LEU A 45 3.62 2.90 1.48
C LEU A 45 2.92 1.90 0.56
N PHE A 46 2.50 2.37 -0.62
CA PHE A 46 1.90 1.50 -1.63
C PHE A 46 2.90 0.45 -2.16
N GLY A 47 4.15 0.87 -2.39
CA GLY A 47 5.25 0.00 -2.80
C GLY A 47 5.57 -1.10 -1.78
N VAL A 48 5.46 -0.83 -0.48
CA VAL A 48 5.65 -1.82 0.59
C VAL A 48 4.48 -2.81 0.68
N GLY A 49 3.28 -2.45 0.23
CA GLY A 49 2.12 -3.35 0.21
C GLY A 49 2.31 -4.59 -0.68
N GLY A 50 3.01 -4.45 -1.81
CA GLY A 50 3.29 -5.55 -2.75
C GLY A 50 4.15 -6.67 -2.17
N PRO A 51 5.34 -6.38 -1.60
CA PRO A 51 6.17 -7.35 -0.89
C PRO A 51 5.43 -8.05 0.26
N VAL A 52 4.63 -7.31 1.03
CA VAL A 52 3.87 -7.86 2.16
C VAL A 52 2.79 -8.84 1.67
N LEU A 53 2.10 -8.53 0.56
CA LEU A 53 1.21 -9.46 -0.14
C LEU A 53 1.96 -10.71 -0.62
N GLY A 54 3.12 -10.54 -1.26
CA GLY A 54 3.94 -11.66 -1.76
C GLY A 54 4.39 -12.61 -0.64
N ILE A 55 4.80 -12.07 0.51
CA ILE A 55 5.14 -12.87 1.70
C ILE A 55 3.90 -13.59 2.24
N ALA A 56 2.75 -12.92 2.26
CA ALA A 56 1.50 -13.53 2.70
C ALA A 56 1.10 -14.72 1.80
N PHE A 57 1.22 -14.59 0.47
CA PHE A 57 1.00 -15.68 -0.49
C PHE A 57 2.01 -16.82 -0.31
N ALA A 58 3.31 -16.52 -0.18
CA ALA A 58 4.35 -17.54 0.02
C ALA A 58 4.14 -18.32 1.33
N ARG A 59 3.69 -17.63 2.39
CA ARG A 59 3.39 -18.25 3.68
C ARG A 59 2.14 -19.14 3.63
N GLU A 60 1.11 -18.72 2.88
CA GLU A 60 -0.10 -19.53 2.68
C GLU A 60 0.18 -20.75 1.79
N GLY A 61 0.98 -20.59 0.73
CA GLY A 61 1.44 -21.70 -0.11
C GLY A 61 2.25 -22.75 0.68
N ARG A 62 3.10 -22.32 1.61
CA ARG A 62 3.80 -23.25 2.53
C ARG A 62 2.85 -23.95 3.51
N ARG A 63 1.76 -23.30 3.93
CA ARG A 63 0.77 -23.90 4.84
C ARG A 63 -0.08 -24.99 4.17
N ARG A 64 -0.38 -24.86 2.87
CA ARG A 64 -1.13 -25.88 2.11
C ARG A 64 -0.30 -27.11 1.71
N LYS A 65 1.04 -26.99 1.72
CA LYS A 65 1.96 -28.08 1.37
C LYS A 65 2.32 -29.01 2.54
N LYS A 66 1.83 -28.73 3.75
CA LYS A 66 2.06 -29.49 4.97
C LYS A 66 0.76 -30.15 5.40
#